data_AF-A0AAD5CGW0-F1
#
_entry.id   AF-A0AAD5CGW0-F1
#
_cell.length_a   1.000
_cell.length_b   1.000
_cell.length_c   1.000
_cell.angle_alpha   90.00
_cell.angle_beta   90.00
_cell.angle_gamma   90.00
#
_symmetry.space_group_name_H-M   'P 1'
#
loop_
_entity.id
_entity.type
_entity.pdbx_description
1 polymer ?
#
loop_
_entity_poly.entity_id
_entity_poly.type
_entity_poly.pdbx_seq_one_letter_code
_entity_poly.pdbx_strand_id
1 'polypeptide(L)'
;MGQPLQDDVNVNSVRSSPKRHGDFGAKCKSVEGKRRKKAIDGRNDANVEIRDRPWTDDLAPTDGQSSVVSDRSPCVFCHSSGQSEGSGLFLAYAQGKEVTGNADKFSNVIHVHAKCLNWTPRIYFEEDTVVNLDSEIARANRLKCSSCGKKGASLGCWMKSCQRTYHVPCAYDIPECRWDDAFLLLCPKHASRKFPGEQKAKSGKQGTEKRYYL
;
A
#
# COMPACT_ATOMS: atom_id res chain seq x y z
N MET A 1 -25.42 38.24 12.18
CA MET A 1 -25.83 37.06 11.38
C MET A 1 -24.71 36.75 10.42
N GLY A 2 -23.90 35.73 10.73
CA GLY A 2 -22.79 35.30 9.88
C GLY A 2 -22.81 33.78 9.82
N GLN A 3 -23.08 33.24 8.64
CA GLN A 3 -23.02 31.81 8.38
C GLN A 3 -21.55 31.41 8.16
N PRO A 4 -21.08 30.27 8.68
CA PRO A 4 -19.79 29.73 8.31
C PRO A 4 -19.89 28.95 7.00
N LEU A 5 -18.90 29.19 6.13
CA LEU A 5 -18.65 28.51 4.86
C LEU A 5 -18.39 27.01 5.11
N GLN A 6 -19.06 26.16 4.34
CA GLN A 6 -18.78 24.72 4.27
C GLN A 6 -17.58 24.51 3.36
N ASP A 7 -16.50 23.95 3.91
CA ASP A 7 -15.38 23.42 3.13
C ASP A 7 -15.78 22.06 2.53
N ASP A 8 -16.31 22.09 1.31
CA ASP A 8 -16.52 20.89 0.52
C ASP A 8 -15.18 20.30 0.08
N VAL A 9 -14.68 19.31 0.83
CA VAL A 9 -13.56 18.46 0.38
C VAL A 9 -14.04 17.62 -0.81
N ASN A 10 -13.72 18.11 -2.01
CA ASN A 10 -14.01 17.43 -3.27
C ASN A 10 -13.20 16.12 -3.40
N VAL A 11 -13.83 15.00 -3.05
CA VAL A 11 -13.28 13.63 -3.10
C VAL A 11 -12.95 13.12 -4.51
N ASN A 12 -13.31 13.84 -5.57
CA ASN A 12 -13.15 13.39 -6.96
C ASN A 12 -11.73 13.56 -7.54
N SER A 13 -10.77 14.11 -6.79
CA SER A 13 -9.44 14.42 -7.33
C SER A 13 -8.49 13.22 -7.47
N VAL A 14 -8.80 12.06 -6.86
CA VAL A 14 -7.90 10.88 -6.84
C VAL A 14 -8.01 9.94 -8.06
N ARG A 15 -8.89 10.21 -9.02
CA ARG A 15 -9.30 9.23 -10.06
C ARG A 15 -8.39 9.14 -11.30
N SER A 16 -7.35 9.96 -11.40
CA SER A 16 -6.54 10.02 -12.63
C SER A 16 -5.17 9.35 -12.46
N SER A 17 -5.12 8.01 -12.51
CA SER A 17 -3.84 7.30 -12.68
C SER A 17 -3.44 7.30 -14.17
N PRO A 18 -2.29 7.88 -14.57
CA PRO A 18 -1.83 7.82 -15.95
C PRO A 18 -1.62 6.38 -16.42
N LYS A 19 -1.89 6.09 -17.70
CA LYS A 19 -1.53 4.81 -18.34
C LYS A 19 -0.01 4.61 -18.25
N ARG A 20 0.44 3.81 -17.28
CA ARG A 20 1.86 3.52 -17.07
C ARG A 20 2.34 2.56 -18.16
N HIS A 21 3.06 3.09 -19.16
CA HIS A 21 3.83 2.25 -20.07
C HIS A 21 5.00 1.64 -19.31
N GLY A 22 4.87 0.37 -18.95
CA GLY A 22 5.91 -0.42 -18.31
C GLY A 22 5.94 -1.82 -18.91
N ASP A 23 6.83 -2.03 -19.88
CA ASP A 23 7.30 -3.34 -20.29
C ASP A 23 8.01 -4.00 -19.10
N PHE A 24 7.24 -4.75 -18.30
CA PHE A 24 7.72 -5.59 -17.22
C PHE A 24 7.87 -7.03 -17.72
N GLY A 25 8.78 -7.24 -18.66
CA GLY A 25 9.34 -8.55 -18.95
C GLY A 25 10.14 -9.09 -17.78
N ALA A 26 9.48 -9.72 -16.80
CA ALA A 26 10.13 -10.50 -15.74
C ALA A 26 9.56 -11.93 -15.73
N LYS A 27 10.26 -12.81 -16.45
CA LYS A 27 10.01 -14.26 -16.49
C LYS A 27 10.36 -14.84 -15.12
N CYS A 28 9.34 -15.25 -14.36
CA CYS A 28 9.51 -16.01 -13.13
C CYS A 28 10.09 -17.38 -13.48
N LYS A 29 11.33 -17.67 -13.05
CA LYS A 29 11.83 -19.04 -12.99
C LYS A 29 11.28 -19.67 -11.71
N SER A 30 10.39 -20.65 -11.84
CA SER A 30 9.99 -21.55 -10.75
C SER A 30 11.24 -22.23 -10.18
N VAL A 31 11.43 -22.13 -8.88
CA VAL A 31 12.35 -23.00 -8.15
C VAL A 31 11.48 -23.88 -7.25
N GLU A 32 11.37 -25.15 -7.65
CA GLU A 32 10.67 -26.21 -6.93
C GLU A 32 11.39 -26.49 -5.60
N GLY A 33 10.77 -26.08 -4.49
CA GLY A 33 11.31 -26.24 -3.13
C GLY A 33 10.70 -27.46 -2.44
N LYS A 34 11.49 -28.53 -2.32
CA LYS A 34 11.14 -29.80 -1.65
C LYS A 34 10.61 -29.61 -0.23
N ARG A 35 9.36 -30.03 -0.03
CA ARG A 35 8.61 -30.13 1.22
C ARG A 35 9.24 -31.19 2.14
N ARG A 36 9.86 -30.78 3.26
CA ARG A 36 10.28 -31.69 4.34
C ARG A 36 9.19 -31.79 5.41
N LYS A 37 8.64 -32.99 5.58
CA LYS A 37 7.76 -33.39 6.68
C LYS A 37 8.61 -33.57 7.95
N LYS A 38 8.18 -33.01 9.07
CA LYS A 38 8.53 -33.50 10.41
C LYS A 38 7.24 -33.57 11.22
N ALA A 39 6.96 -34.77 11.72
CA ALA A 39 5.90 -35.09 12.67
C ALA A 39 6.46 -35.04 14.10
N ILE A 40 5.59 -35.36 15.07
CA ILE A 40 5.74 -35.55 16.53
C ILE A 40 5.49 -34.31 17.41
N ASP A 41 4.77 -34.33 18.55
CA ASP A 41 3.87 -35.26 19.24
C ASP A 41 3.02 -34.44 20.25
N GLY A 42 1.93 -35.00 20.79
CA GLY A 42 0.95 -34.29 21.63
C GLY A 42 1.19 -34.30 23.16
N ARG A 43 0.27 -33.57 23.85
CA ARG A 43 -0.16 -33.66 25.28
C ARG A 43 0.84 -33.17 26.36
N ASN A 44 0.50 -32.42 27.43
CA ASN A 44 -0.73 -32.20 28.23
C ASN A 44 -0.67 -30.85 29.01
N ASP A 45 -1.82 -30.51 29.63
CA ASP A 45 -2.17 -29.41 30.53
C ASP A 45 -1.36 -29.28 31.84
N ALA A 46 -1.19 -28.03 32.34
CA ALA A 46 -1.30 -27.67 33.77
C ALA A 46 -1.28 -26.13 33.98
N ASN A 47 -2.44 -25.60 34.37
CA ASN A 47 -2.73 -24.61 35.42
C ASN A 47 -1.60 -23.71 35.99
N VAL A 48 -1.76 -22.38 35.94
CA VAL A 48 -1.38 -21.45 37.03
C VAL A 48 -2.32 -20.22 37.05
N GLU A 49 -3.23 -20.26 38.03
CA GLU A 49 -3.64 -19.22 38.98
C GLU A 49 -4.04 -17.80 38.53
N ILE A 50 -5.35 -17.60 38.64
CA ILE A 50 -6.07 -16.35 38.84
C ILE A 50 -5.64 -15.74 40.19
N ARG A 51 -5.37 -14.43 40.20
CA ARG A 51 -5.36 -13.63 41.44
C ARG A 51 -6.33 -12.48 41.32
N ASP A 52 -7.37 -12.59 42.14
CA ASP A 52 -8.37 -11.58 42.44
C ASP A 52 -7.77 -10.30 43.00
N ARG A 53 -8.27 -9.15 42.55
CA ARG A 53 -8.38 -7.95 43.38
C ARG A 53 -9.71 -7.24 43.09
N PRO A 54 -10.61 -7.11 44.08
CA PRO A 54 -11.84 -6.35 43.95
C PRO A 54 -11.62 -4.88 44.34
N TRP A 55 -12.22 -3.95 43.60
CA TRP A 55 -12.79 -2.76 44.23
C TRP A 55 -13.98 -2.24 43.43
N THR A 56 -14.99 -1.86 44.21
CA THR A 56 -16.40 -1.71 43.89
C THR A 56 -16.78 -0.26 43.57
N ASP A 57 -17.88 -0.17 42.83
CA ASP A 57 -18.98 0.79 42.89
C ASP A 57 -18.76 2.24 42.42
N ASP A 58 -19.38 2.47 41.26
CA ASP A 58 -20.30 3.57 40.92
C ASP A 58 -19.74 4.98 40.70
N LEU A 59 -19.85 5.43 39.44
CA LEU A 59 -20.73 6.53 39.03
C LEU A 59 -20.79 6.59 37.49
N ALA A 60 -21.89 6.12 36.91
CA ALA A 60 -22.34 6.57 35.58
C ALA A 60 -22.92 8.00 35.73
N PRO A 61 -22.90 8.87 34.70
CA PRO A 61 -23.82 8.71 33.56
C PRO A 61 -23.32 9.16 32.17
N THR A 62 -23.89 8.50 31.15
CA THR A 62 -24.22 8.97 29.78
C THR A 62 -23.11 9.54 28.90
N ASP A 63 -22.66 8.75 27.92
CA ASP A 63 -23.14 8.91 26.54
C ASP A 63 -22.95 7.62 25.75
N GLY A 64 -24.07 7.01 25.40
CA GLY A 64 -24.11 5.84 24.53
C GLY A 64 -23.89 6.27 23.09
N GLN A 65 -22.71 5.98 22.55
CA GLN A 65 -22.61 5.51 21.18
C GLN A 65 -21.51 4.46 21.10
N SER A 66 -21.98 3.22 21.03
CA SER A 66 -21.26 1.99 20.81
C SER A 66 -20.14 2.17 19.76
N SER A 67 -18.88 2.14 20.20
CA SER A 67 -17.81 1.70 19.32
C SER A 67 -17.93 0.18 19.19
N VAL A 68 -18.89 -0.27 18.39
CA VAL A 68 -18.74 -1.53 17.68
C VAL A 68 -17.39 -1.40 16.97
N VAL A 69 -16.37 -2.05 17.51
CA VAL A 69 -15.14 -2.33 16.78
C VAL A 69 -15.53 -3.27 15.65
N SER A 70 -16.09 -2.72 14.58
CA SER A 70 -16.36 -3.49 13.37
C SER A 70 -15.03 -4.06 12.95
N ASP A 71 -14.95 -5.39 12.97
CA ASP A 71 -13.85 -6.21 12.50
C ASP A 71 -13.73 -6.04 10.98
N ARG A 72 -13.25 -4.86 10.56
CA ARG A 72 -13.05 -4.54 9.15
C ARG A 72 -11.90 -5.39 8.67
N SER A 73 -12.22 -6.31 7.75
CA SER A 73 -11.24 -7.09 6.99
C SER A 73 -10.07 -6.21 6.58
N PRO A 74 -8.81 -6.61 6.85
CA PRO A 74 -7.66 -5.72 6.69
C PRO A 74 -7.36 -5.43 5.22
N CYS A 75 -6.59 -4.36 4.97
CA CYS A 75 -6.11 -4.07 3.62
C CYS A 75 -5.40 -5.28 3.01
N VAL A 76 -5.78 -5.66 1.78
CA VAL A 76 -5.22 -6.83 1.08
C VAL A 76 -3.72 -6.75 0.81
N PHE A 77 -3.14 -5.54 0.76
CA PHE A 77 -1.70 -5.36 0.56
C PHE A 77 -0.93 -5.26 1.88
N CYS A 78 -1.28 -4.33 2.76
CA CYS A 78 -0.50 -4.06 3.99
C CYS A 78 -0.96 -4.83 5.22
N HIS A 79 -2.10 -5.52 5.15
CA HIS A 79 -2.71 -6.29 6.25
C HIS A 79 -2.98 -5.46 7.52
N SER A 80 -3.16 -4.14 7.36
CA SER A 80 -3.59 -3.22 8.41
C SER A 80 -4.97 -2.67 8.07
N SER A 81 -5.79 -2.43 9.10
CA SER A 81 -7.07 -1.71 9.00
C SER A 81 -6.93 -0.24 9.40
N GLY A 82 -5.75 0.17 9.89
CA GLY A 82 -5.47 1.53 10.36
C GLY A 82 -5.15 2.49 9.21
N GLN A 83 -5.86 3.62 9.20
CA GLN A 83 -5.60 4.73 8.29
C GLN A 83 -4.48 5.61 8.85
N SER A 84 -3.56 6.02 7.98
CA SER A 84 -2.41 6.87 8.29
C SER A 84 -2.13 7.75 7.07
N GLU A 85 -1.25 8.75 7.21
CA GLU A 85 -0.81 9.50 6.04
C GLU A 85 -0.15 8.58 5.00
N GLY A 86 0.64 7.60 5.42
CA GLY A 86 1.31 6.65 4.51
C GLY A 86 0.38 5.66 3.82
N SER A 87 -0.73 5.26 4.46
CA SER A 87 -1.71 4.34 3.87
C SER A 87 -2.83 5.06 3.10
N GLY A 88 -3.28 6.22 3.57
CA GLY A 88 -4.45 6.93 3.04
C GLY A 88 -5.77 6.32 3.50
N LEU A 89 -6.86 6.73 2.84
CA LEU A 89 -8.22 6.30 3.18
C LEU A 89 -8.43 4.80 3.02
N PHE A 90 -9.31 4.22 3.83
CA PHE A 90 -9.72 2.81 3.72
C PHE A 90 -10.90 2.66 2.76
N LEU A 91 -10.67 1.98 1.62
CA LEU A 91 -11.65 1.82 0.54
C LEU A 91 -12.09 0.35 0.42
N ALA A 92 -13.25 0.15 -0.19
CA ALA A 92 -13.81 -1.16 -0.47
C ALA A 92 -14.17 -1.26 -1.96
N TYR A 93 -13.80 -2.37 -2.60
CA TYR A 93 -14.10 -2.64 -4.01
C TYR A 93 -14.82 -3.97 -4.17
N ALA A 94 -15.84 -4.02 -5.02
CA ALA A 94 -16.51 -5.24 -5.44
C ALA A 94 -16.70 -5.22 -6.95
N GLN A 95 -16.34 -6.32 -7.64
CA GLN A 95 -16.45 -6.43 -9.10
C GLN A 95 -15.77 -5.27 -9.85
N GLY A 96 -14.66 -4.77 -9.31
CA GLY A 96 -13.91 -3.65 -9.87
C GLY A 96 -14.47 -2.27 -9.55
N LYS A 97 -15.63 -2.12 -8.90
CA LYS A 97 -16.19 -0.81 -8.55
C LYS A 97 -16.03 -0.50 -7.07
N GLU A 98 -15.78 0.76 -6.75
CA GLU A 98 -15.75 1.23 -5.36
C GLU A 98 -17.16 1.15 -4.78
N VAL A 99 -17.28 0.56 -3.58
CA VAL A 99 -18.55 0.42 -2.88
C VAL A 99 -18.57 1.33 -1.65
N THR A 100 -19.54 2.24 -1.61
CA THR A 100 -19.73 3.20 -0.51
C THR A 100 -20.94 2.81 0.31
N GLY A 101 -20.74 2.48 1.59
CA GLY A 101 -21.81 2.03 2.49
C GLY A 101 -22.30 0.59 2.22
N ASN A 102 -22.83 -0.07 3.25
CA ASN A 102 -23.42 -1.42 3.20
C ASN A 102 -22.61 -2.45 2.37
N ALA A 103 -21.30 -2.56 2.64
CA ALA A 103 -20.41 -3.54 2.02
C ALA A 103 -20.93 -4.99 2.17
N ASP A 104 -21.74 -5.26 3.19
CA ASP A 104 -22.36 -6.56 3.48
C ASP A 104 -23.30 -7.06 2.36
N LYS A 105 -23.76 -6.18 1.47
CA LYS A 105 -24.59 -6.56 0.31
C LYS A 105 -23.78 -7.17 -0.83
N PHE A 106 -22.46 -7.03 -0.81
CA PHE A 106 -21.58 -7.51 -1.87
C PHE A 106 -20.83 -8.75 -1.42
N SER A 107 -20.80 -9.77 -2.27
CA SER A 107 -19.88 -10.89 -2.09
C SER A 107 -18.48 -10.49 -2.58
N ASN A 108 -17.43 -11.04 -1.94
CA ASN A 108 -16.03 -10.84 -2.33
C ASN A 108 -15.54 -9.39 -2.30
N VAL A 109 -15.89 -8.63 -1.26
CA VAL A 109 -15.39 -7.25 -1.08
C VAL A 109 -13.90 -7.25 -0.78
N ILE A 110 -13.15 -6.52 -1.60
CA ILE A 110 -11.71 -6.29 -1.44
C ILE A 110 -11.52 -4.98 -0.68
N HIS A 111 -10.92 -5.07 0.51
CA HIS A 111 -10.57 -3.90 1.31
C HIS A 111 -9.15 -3.47 1.02
N VAL A 112 -8.94 -2.19 0.74
CA VAL A 112 -7.64 -1.67 0.32
C VAL A 112 -7.50 -0.20 0.71
N HIS A 113 -6.31 0.19 1.13
CA HIS A 113 -6.05 1.62 1.33
C HIS A 113 -5.81 2.35 0.00
N ALA A 114 -6.25 3.61 -0.10
CA ALA A 114 -6.12 4.44 -1.29
C ALA A 114 -4.67 4.52 -1.81
N LYS A 115 -3.69 4.80 -0.95
CA LYS A 115 -2.27 4.84 -1.39
C LYS A 115 -1.73 3.44 -1.70
N CYS A 116 -2.18 2.40 -0.99
CA CYS A 116 -1.81 1.02 -1.32
C CYS A 116 -2.29 0.63 -2.73
N LEU A 117 -3.47 1.10 -3.14
CA LEU A 117 -4.01 0.87 -4.47
C LEU A 117 -3.24 1.67 -5.53
N ASN A 118 -3.08 2.99 -5.33
CA ASN A 118 -2.52 3.90 -6.33
C ASN A 118 -1.03 3.63 -6.62
N TRP A 119 -0.26 3.30 -5.59
CA TRP A 119 1.18 3.01 -5.71
C TRP A 119 1.47 1.55 -6.11
N THR A 120 0.46 0.69 -6.22
CA THR A 120 0.63 -0.65 -6.78
C THR A 120 0.78 -0.55 -8.30
N PRO A 121 1.84 -1.11 -8.90
CA PRO A 121 2.05 -1.05 -10.34
C PRO A 121 0.94 -1.81 -11.09
N ARG A 122 0.72 -1.48 -12.37
CA ARG A 122 -0.25 -2.14 -13.28
C ARG A 122 -1.75 -2.03 -12.91
N ILE A 123 -2.09 -1.51 -11.73
CA ILE A 123 -3.46 -1.06 -11.44
C ILE A 123 -3.73 0.25 -12.18
N TYR A 124 -4.89 0.35 -12.80
CA TYR A 124 -5.39 1.60 -13.40
C TYR A 124 -6.91 1.59 -13.35
N PHE A 125 -7.50 2.76 -13.60
CA PHE A 125 -8.94 2.93 -13.66
C PHE A 125 -9.36 3.07 -15.11
N GLU A 126 -10.37 2.30 -15.51
CA GLU A 126 -11.10 2.46 -16.75
C GLU A 126 -12.51 2.91 -16.38
N GLU A 127 -12.80 4.18 -16.69
CA GLU A 127 -13.94 4.90 -16.12
C GLU A 127 -13.89 4.83 -14.58
N ASP A 128 -14.87 4.19 -13.95
CA ASP A 128 -14.95 4.00 -12.50
C ASP A 128 -14.64 2.55 -12.07
N THR A 129 -14.01 1.77 -12.96
CA THR A 129 -13.67 0.37 -12.70
C THR A 129 -12.16 0.21 -12.52
N VAL A 130 -11.74 -0.35 -11.40
CA VAL A 130 -10.35 -0.74 -11.16
C VAL A 130 -10.00 -1.99 -11.95
N VAL A 131 -8.94 -1.90 -12.75
CA VAL A 131 -8.43 -2.99 -13.58
C VAL A 131 -7.13 -3.54 -12.98
N ASN A 132 -6.91 -4.86 -13.13
CA ASN A 132 -5.75 -5.61 -12.62
C ASN A 132 -5.60 -5.69 -11.09
N LEU A 133 -6.64 -5.39 -10.31
CA LEU A 133 -6.56 -5.48 -8.84
C LEU A 133 -6.23 -6.91 -8.37
N ASP A 134 -6.98 -7.92 -8.82
CA ASP A 134 -6.77 -9.32 -8.42
C ASP A 134 -5.40 -9.87 -8.83
N SER A 135 -4.94 -9.52 -10.04
CA SER A 135 -3.65 -9.99 -10.56
C SER A 135 -2.48 -9.37 -9.78
N GLU A 136 -2.62 -8.13 -9.34
CA GLU A 136 -1.65 -7.46 -8.48
C GLU A 136 -1.66 -7.98 -7.05
N ILE A 137 -2.84 -8.30 -6.49
CA ILE A 137 -2.94 -8.99 -5.19
C ILE A 137 -2.20 -10.33 -5.26
N ALA A 138 -2.47 -11.13 -6.30
CA ALA A 138 -1.81 -12.42 -6.50
C ALA A 138 -0.29 -12.30 -6.64
N ARG A 139 0.21 -11.24 -7.30
CA ARG A 139 1.65 -10.94 -7.38
C ARG A 139 2.21 -10.54 -6.02
N ALA A 140 1.58 -9.58 -5.35
CA ALA A 140 2.05 -9.04 -4.07
C ALA A 140 2.11 -10.12 -2.98
N ASN A 141 1.21 -11.10 -3.00
CA ASN A 141 1.21 -12.25 -2.09
C ASN A 141 2.45 -13.16 -2.22
N ARG A 142 3.25 -13.01 -3.27
CA ARG A 142 4.52 -13.74 -3.47
C ARG A 142 5.74 -12.93 -3.01
N LEU A 143 5.57 -11.65 -2.70
CA LEU A 143 6.63 -10.70 -2.41
C LEU A 143 6.63 -10.33 -0.92
N LYS A 144 7.81 -10.32 -0.31
CA LYS A 144 7.99 -9.97 1.10
C LYS A 144 8.46 -8.52 1.23
N CYS A 145 7.84 -7.78 2.13
CA CYS A 145 8.25 -6.44 2.50
C CYS A 145 9.66 -6.47 3.07
N SER A 146 10.54 -5.60 2.56
CA SER A 146 11.94 -5.51 2.99
C SER A 146 12.09 -4.80 4.34
N SER A 147 11.02 -4.18 4.85
CA SER A 147 10.97 -3.53 6.17
C SER A 147 10.43 -4.51 7.23
N CYS A 148 9.22 -5.04 7.03
CA CYS A 148 8.55 -5.87 8.05
C CYS A 148 8.61 -7.40 7.79
N GLY A 149 9.11 -7.85 6.65
CA GLY A 149 9.24 -9.28 6.29
C GLY A 149 7.96 -10.01 5.88
N LYS A 150 6.79 -9.38 6.04
CA LYS A 150 5.47 -9.97 5.70
C LYS A 150 5.17 -9.90 4.19
N LYS A 151 4.27 -10.76 3.72
CA LYS A 151 3.80 -10.78 2.31
C LYS A 151 2.88 -9.59 1.99
N GLY A 152 2.55 -9.39 0.71
CA GLY A 152 1.63 -8.32 0.26
C GLY A 152 2.36 -7.04 -0.20
N ALA A 153 3.68 -7.07 -0.30
CA ALA A 153 4.51 -5.94 -0.69
C ALA A 153 4.46 -5.68 -2.20
N SER A 154 3.51 -4.86 -2.64
CA SER A 154 3.31 -4.55 -4.05
C SER A 154 4.26 -3.48 -4.60
N LEU A 155 4.77 -2.58 -3.75
CA LEU A 155 5.62 -1.45 -4.15
C LEU A 155 7.08 -1.89 -4.29
N GLY A 156 7.64 -1.82 -5.49
CA GLY A 156 9.03 -2.19 -5.78
C GLY A 156 9.94 -0.98 -5.95
N CYS A 157 11.24 -1.15 -5.69
CA CYS A 157 12.23 -0.16 -6.08
C CYS A 157 12.33 -0.04 -7.61
N TRP A 158 12.42 1.18 -8.13
CA TRP A 158 12.50 1.48 -9.56
C TRP A 158 13.75 0.88 -10.25
N MET A 159 14.85 0.71 -9.52
CA MET A 159 16.07 0.15 -10.09
C MET A 159 15.86 -1.31 -10.50
N LYS A 160 15.99 -1.63 -11.80
CA LYS A 160 15.72 -2.97 -12.39
C LYS A 160 16.48 -4.13 -11.73
N SER A 161 17.69 -3.87 -11.23
CA SER A 161 18.51 -4.87 -10.52
C SER A 161 18.12 -5.06 -9.06
N CYS A 162 17.23 -4.22 -8.52
CA CYS A 162 16.81 -4.24 -7.13
C CYS A 162 15.58 -5.12 -6.94
N GLN A 163 15.66 -6.05 -5.99
CA GLN A 163 14.53 -6.92 -5.63
C GLN A 163 13.82 -6.46 -4.35
N ARG A 164 14.16 -5.27 -3.84
CA ARG A 164 13.51 -4.72 -2.65
C ARG A 164 12.09 -4.30 -2.97
N THR A 165 11.16 -4.87 -2.23
CA THR A 165 9.73 -4.55 -2.26
C THR A 165 9.27 -4.16 -0.88
N TYR A 166 8.22 -3.35 -0.80
CA TYR A 166 7.69 -2.79 0.43
C TYR A 166 6.16 -2.75 0.38
N HIS A 167 5.53 -2.74 1.55
CA HIS A 167 4.21 -2.12 1.67
C HIS A 167 4.37 -0.62 1.52
N VAL A 168 3.38 0.05 0.93
CA VAL A 168 3.36 1.52 0.80
C VAL A 168 3.56 2.22 2.16
N PRO A 169 2.79 1.92 3.23
CA PRO A 169 3.02 2.53 4.54
C PRO A 169 4.41 2.20 5.10
N CYS A 170 4.90 0.97 4.97
CA CYS A 170 6.23 0.62 5.44
C CYS A 170 7.37 1.36 4.73
N ALA A 171 7.19 1.70 3.45
CA ALA A 171 8.17 2.52 2.73
C ALA A 171 8.05 4.00 3.13
N TYR A 172 6.83 4.45 3.44
CA TYR A 172 6.55 5.84 3.83
C TYR A 172 7.24 6.16 5.17
N ASP A 173 7.25 5.21 6.11
CA ASP A 173 7.91 5.34 7.40
C ASP A 173 9.46 5.28 7.33
N ILE A 174 10.04 5.10 6.14
CA ILE A 174 11.50 5.07 5.93
C ILE A 174 11.94 6.39 5.30
N PRO A 175 12.60 7.29 6.04
CA PRO A 175 12.97 8.63 5.54
C PRO A 175 13.87 8.62 4.30
N GLU A 176 14.71 7.60 4.13
CA GLU A 176 15.64 7.48 3.01
C GLU A 176 14.99 6.93 1.73
N CYS A 177 13.73 6.49 1.80
CA CYS A 177 12.96 6.17 0.61
C CYS A 177 12.61 7.46 -0.14
N ARG A 178 12.96 7.52 -1.43
CA ARG A 178 12.56 8.63 -2.30
C ARG A 178 11.36 8.25 -3.15
N TRP A 179 10.47 9.20 -3.35
CA TRP A 179 9.22 9.05 -4.09
C TRP A 179 9.20 10.06 -5.24
N ASP A 180 8.52 9.70 -6.33
CA ASP A 180 8.37 10.54 -7.53
C ASP A 180 6.89 10.66 -7.90
N ASP A 181 6.53 11.77 -8.53
CA ASP A 181 5.15 12.05 -8.95
C ASP A 181 4.62 11.03 -9.98
N ALA A 182 5.51 10.30 -10.66
CA ALA A 182 5.14 9.20 -11.56
C ALA A 182 4.87 7.86 -10.83
N PHE A 183 4.62 7.87 -9.52
CA PHE A 183 4.38 6.69 -8.68
C PHE A 183 5.57 5.72 -8.62
N LEU A 184 6.79 6.26 -8.54
CA LEU A 184 8.03 5.48 -8.46
C LEU A 184 8.68 5.60 -7.08
N LEU A 185 9.30 4.51 -6.62
CA LEU A 185 10.04 4.45 -5.35
C LEU A 185 11.52 4.13 -5.59
N LEU A 186 12.43 4.86 -4.97
CA LEU A 186 13.82 4.44 -4.77
C LEU A 186 14.03 4.06 -3.31
N CYS A 187 14.49 2.83 -3.07
CA CYS A 187 14.78 2.36 -1.72
C CYS A 187 16.04 3.03 -1.15
N PRO A 188 16.34 2.89 0.15
CA PRO A 188 17.49 3.56 0.78
C PRO A 188 18.83 3.26 0.10
N LYS A 189 19.01 2.04 -0.41
CA LYS A 189 20.22 1.65 -1.17
C LYS A 189 20.38 2.38 -2.51
N HIS A 190 19.32 2.95 -3.04
CA HIS A 190 19.27 3.61 -4.34
C HIS A 190 18.79 5.07 -4.25
N ALA A 191 18.75 5.67 -3.06
CA ALA A 191 18.30 7.05 -2.86
C ALA A 191 19.11 8.08 -3.67
N SER A 192 20.39 7.80 -3.94
CA SER A 192 21.27 8.64 -4.76
C SER A 192 21.08 8.47 -6.28
N ARG A 193 20.28 7.49 -6.71
CA ARG A 193 19.93 7.32 -8.13
C ARG A 193 18.89 8.35 -8.54
N LYS A 194 18.72 8.51 -9.86
CA LYS A 194 17.78 9.46 -10.45
C LYS A 194 16.54 8.77 -10.97
N PHE A 195 15.39 9.40 -10.77
CA PHE A 195 14.17 9.02 -11.45
C PHE A 195 14.24 9.38 -12.95
N PRO A 196 13.44 8.74 -13.82
CA PRO A 196 13.42 9.04 -15.24
C PRO A 196 13.12 10.52 -15.55
N GLY A 197 12.26 11.19 -14.75
CA GLY A 197 11.95 12.61 -14.90
C GLY A 197 13.16 13.53 -14.71
N GLU A 198 14.07 13.16 -13.80
CA GLU A 198 15.26 13.97 -13.46
C GLU A 198 16.41 13.83 -14.48
N GLN A 199 16.36 12.83 -15.35
CA GLN A 199 17.43 12.56 -16.33
C GLN A 199 17.32 13.46 -17.56
N LYS A 200 16.12 13.92 -17.92
CA LYS A 200 15.86 14.72 -19.13
C LYS A 200 16.38 16.16 -19.05
N ALA A 201 16.74 16.66 -17.86
CA ALA A 201 17.21 18.03 -17.67
C ALA A 201 18.68 18.28 -18.06
N LYS A 202 19.44 17.28 -18.55
CA LYS A 202 20.90 17.39 -18.77
C LYS A 202 21.42 17.19 -20.20
N SER A 203 20.57 17.07 -21.22
CA SER A 203 21.04 16.91 -22.62
C SER A 203 21.36 18.22 -23.36
N GLY A 204 21.56 19.33 -22.66
CA GLY A 204 22.02 20.59 -23.23
C GLY A 204 23.37 21.02 -22.64
N LYS A 205 24.48 20.52 -23.21
CA LYS A 205 25.84 21.11 -23.18
C LYS A 205 26.81 20.18 -23.91
N GLN A 206 26.91 20.32 -25.23
CA GLN A 206 28.20 20.23 -25.90
C GLN A 206 28.53 21.64 -26.37
N GLY A 207 29.56 22.23 -25.77
CA GLY A 207 30.07 23.52 -26.17
C GLY A 207 30.71 23.42 -27.55
N THR A 208 30.37 24.35 -28.43
CA THR A 208 31.20 24.69 -29.58
C THR A 208 31.89 26.01 -29.26
N GLU A 209 33.18 25.89 -28.97
CA GLU A 209 34.12 26.98 -28.80
C GLU A 209 34.42 27.62 -30.16
N LYS A 210 34.23 28.95 -30.22
CA LYS A 210 34.84 29.99 -31.07
C LYS A 210 35.28 29.66 -32.50
N ARG A 211 34.83 30.51 -33.44
CA ARG A 211 35.78 31.17 -34.37
C ARG A 211 35.24 32.52 -34.85
N TYR A 212 35.87 33.60 -34.38
CA TYR A 212 35.84 34.90 -35.04
C TYR A 212 36.65 34.80 -36.34
N TYR A 213 36.16 35.41 -37.40
CA TYR A 213 36.99 35.90 -38.50
C TYR A 213 36.62 37.37 -38.73
N LEU A 214 37.68 38.17 -38.87
CA LEU A 214 37.72 39.62 -39.10
C LEU A 214 36.96 40.02 -40.37
#